data_AF-R8H0B2-F1
#
_entry.id   AF-R8H0B2-F1
#
_cell.length_a   1.000
_cell.length_b   1.000
_cell.length_c   1.000
_cell.angle_alpha   90.00
_cell.angle_beta   90.00
_cell.angle_gamma   90.00
#
_symmetry.space_group_name_H-M   'P 1'
#
loop_
_entity.id
_entity.type
_entity.pdbx_description
1 polymer ?
#
loop_
_entity_poly.entity_id
_entity_poly.type
_entity_poly.pdbx_seq_one_letter_code
_entity_poly.pdbx_strand_id
1 'polypeptide(L)'
;MFKVGDTPKFFTQQGLKSDTELLLDKVIIYRSNSRFTSSSNAGPARSMLVGGKATAFPEPLKMKFRRFDTLVTARKNFHIYHNSAEFIDGYSRFCYVYFENDKVFVSEYQKRSQGSKYSSFFKLLEAKLIQANFSLTSEEKSIFHIPTERIDEFVDIVNDISQAYDNNEFELCVDGKEFIYSCNWFNRVYYREKIDGVPEELMSDFKAVEAFDALVKIQDLGTENGIKIKKEAIRKIKAVLDSVL
;
A
#
# COMPACT_ATOMS: atom_id res chain seq x y z
N MET A 1 1.15 11.83 2.43
CA MET A 1 1.19 10.50 3.09
C MET A 1 1.95 10.68 4.41
N PHE A 2 1.41 10.23 5.53
CA PHE A 2 1.97 10.52 6.86
C PHE A 2 2.87 9.38 7.33
N LYS A 3 4.10 9.66 7.78
CA LYS A 3 5.04 8.62 8.26
C LYS A 3 4.58 8.08 9.61
N VAL A 4 4.51 6.76 9.74
CA VAL A 4 4.06 6.09 10.97
C VAL A 4 5.14 6.12 12.07
N GLY A 5 6.41 6.30 11.72
CA GLY A 5 7.54 6.26 12.66
C GLY A 5 7.40 7.17 13.89
N ASP A 6 6.71 8.30 13.75
CA ASP A 6 6.52 9.28 14.82
C ASP A 6 5.18 9.10 15.56
N THR A 7 4.39 8.09 15.19
CA THR A 7 3.03 7.89 15.71
C THR A 7 2.81 6.46 16.17
N PRO A 8 2.32 6.25 17.40
CA PRO A 8 2.05 4.92 17.91
C PRO A 8 1.13 4.09 16.99
N LYS A 9 1.55 2.85 16.72
CA LYS A 9 0.76 1.85 15.99
C LYS A 9 -0.08 1.03 16.96
N PHE A 10 -1.37 0.89 16.67
CA PHE A 10 -2.27 0.01 17.40
C PHE A 10 -2.88 -1.02 16.46
N PHE A 11 -2.64 -2.28 16.76
CA PHE A 11 -3.21 -3.39 16.02
C PHE A 11 -4.50 -3.86 16.68
N THR A 12 -5.60 -3.91 15.94
CA THR A 12 -6.93 -4.23 16.48
C THR A 12 -7.80 -4.97 15.47
N GLN A 13 -8.77 -5.74 15.98
CA GLN A 13 -9.84 -6.35 15.20
C GLN A 13 -11.08 -5.45 15.14
N GLN A 14 -11.22 -4.51 16.06
CA GLN A 14 -12.30 -3.52 16.09
C GLN A 14 -11.71 -2.13 15.88
N GLY A 15 -12.06 -1.50 14.75
CA GLY A 15 -11.59 -0.15 14.42
C GLY A 15 -12.37 0.94 15.14
N LEU A 16 -12.38 2.15 14.59
CA LEU A 16 -13.09 3.31 15.14
C LEU A 16 -14.48 3.52 14.52
N LYS A 17 -15.50 3.83 15.33
CA LYS A 17 -16.87 3.97 14.81
C LYS A 17 -17.03 5.20 13.91
N SER A 18 -16.26 6.26 14.17
CA SER A 18 -16.21 7.46 13.35
C SER A 18 -14.86 7.62 12.65
N ASP A 19 -14.86 8.25 11.48
CA ASP A 19 -13.64 8.56 10.73
C ASP A 19 -12.88 9.76 11.30
N THR A 20 -13.57 10.66 11.99
CA THR A 20 -12.97 11.79 12.72
C THR A 20 -12.03 11.35 13.83
N GLU A 21 -12.23 10.14 14.37
CA GLU A 21 -11.38 9.57 15.42
C GLU A 21 -10.04 9.03 14.87
N LEU A 22 -9.90 8.84 13.55
CA LEU A 22 -8.64 8.41 12.92
C LEU A 22 -7.56 9.52 12.92
N LEU A 23 -7.94 10.76 13.24
CA LEU A 23 -7.09 11.95 13.06
C LEU A 23 -6.29 12.35 14.30
N LEU A 24 -6.35 11.61 15.41
CA LEU A 24 -6.00 12.19 16.71
C LEU A 24 -4.54 12.07 17.15
N ASP A 25 -3.89 10.92 17.06
CA ASP A 25 -2.51 10.75 17.57
C ASP A 25 -1.97 9.33 17.36
N LYS A 26 -2.66 8.50 16.57
CA LYS A 26 -2.43 7.06 16.51
C LYS A 26 -2.78 6.46 15.17
N VAL A 27 -2.07 5.39 14.81
CA VAL A 27 -2.34 4.61 13.60
C VAL A 27 -3.04 3.31 13.98
N ILE A 28 -4.33 3.22 13.68
CA ILE A 28 -5.18 2.04 13.92
C ILE A 28 -5.11 1.11 12.71
N ILE A 29 -4.48 -0.05 12.87
CA ILE A 29 -4.25 -1.02 11.82
C ILE A 29 -5.07 -2.28 12.11
N TYR A 30 -5.86 -2.71 11.14
CA TYR A 30 -6.60 -3.96 11.21
C TYR A 30 -5.63 -5.16 11.23
N ARG A 31 -5.75 -6.04 12.23
CA ARG A 31 -5.07 -7.35 12.25
C ARG A 31 -6.02 -8.48 12.63
N SER A 32 -6.14 -9.48 11.76
CA SER A 32 -7.02 -10.63 12.03
C SER A 32 -6.60 -11.90 11.29
N ASN A 33 -6.84 -13.02 11.96
CA ASN A 33 -6.55 -14.35 11.42
C ASN A 33 -7.70 -14.89 10.55
N SER A 34 -8.79 -14.12 10.45
CA SER A 34 -10.00 -14.44 9.70
C SER A 34 -10.42 -13.22 8.87
N ARG A 35 -11.24 -13.47 7.85
CA ARG A 35 -11.93 -12.37 7.16
C ARG A 35 -12.89 -11.72 8.14
N PHE A 36 -12.98 -10.40 8.11
CA PHE A 36 -13.99 -9.68 8.90
C PHE A 36 -15.36 -9.93 8.27
N THR A 37 -16.06 -10.96 8.74
CA THR A 37 -17.34 -11.40 8.17
C THR A 37 -18.30 -11.74 9.30
N SER A 38 -19.57 -11.35 9.17
CA SER A 38 -20.64 -11.77 10.08
C SER A 38 -20.87 -13.28 10.11
N SER A 39 -20.39 -14.01 9.09
CA SER A 39 -20.44 -15.47 8.98
C SER A 39 -19.02 -16.06 8.94
N SER A 40 -18.62 -16.75 10.00
CA SER A 40 -17.28 -17.32 10.26
C SER A 40 -16.88 -18.46 9.29
N ASN A 41 -16.75 -18.18 8.00
CA ASN A 41 -16.23 -19.14 7.00
C ASN A 41 -14.71 -18.99 6.77
N ALA A 42 -14.03 -18.18 7.57
CA ALA A 42 -12.59 -18.01 7.52
C ALA A 42 -11.94 -18.76 8.71
N GLY A 43 -11.28 -19.89 8.41
CA GLY A 43 -10.38 -20.57 9.35
C GLY A 43 -9.12 -19.75 9.67
N PRO A 44 -8.31 -20.23 10.64
CA PRO A 44 -7.17 -19.48 11.16
C PRO A 44 -6.10 -19.22 10.10
N ALA A 45 -5.49 -18.04 10.13
CA ALA A 45 -4.38 -17.64 9.25
C ALA A 45 -3.28 -18.72 9.14
N ARG A 46 -2.90 -19.36 10.25
CA ARG A 46 -1.90 -20.44 10.26
C ARG A 46 -2.26 -21.67 9.43
N SER A 47 -3.54 -21.97 9.24
CA SER A 47 -3.97 -23.07 8.36
C SER A 47 -4.17 -22.63 6.91
N MET A 48 -4.23 -21.32 6.66
CA MET A 48 -4.46 -20.76 5.32
C MET A 48 -3.17 -20.32 4.64
N LEU A 49 -2.20 -19.82 5.40
CA LEU A 49 -0.90 -19.40 4.92
C LEU A 49 0.05 -20.58 4.86
N VAL A 50 0.62 -20.82 3.70
CA VAL A 50 1.60 -21.89 3.46
C VAL A 50 2.81 -21.29 2.76
N GLY A 51 4.03 -21.63 3.23
CA GLY A 51 5.26 -21.07 2.67
C GLY A 51 5.58 -21.67 1.32
N GLY A 52 5.34 -20.92 0.24
CA GLY A 52 5.58 -21.27 -1.18
C GLY A 52 5.01 -22.60 -1.69
N LYS A 53 4.46 -23.46 -0.83
CA LYS A 53 4.14 -24.87 -1.07
C LYS A 53 2.66 -25.07 -1.40
N ALA A 54 1.92 -24.00 -1.69
CA ALA A 54 0.49 -24.09 -1.94
C ALA A 54 0.17 -25.16 -2.97
N THR A 55 -0.67 -26.09 -2.55
CA THR A 55 -1.17 -27.25 -3.30
C THR A 55 -2.10 -26.87 -4.46
N ALA A 56 -2.31 -25.57 -4.71
CA ALA A 56 -3.34 -25.06 -5.61
C ALA A 56 -2.82 -24.18 -6.77
N PHE A 57 -1.51 -24.11 -7.00
CA PHE A 57 -1.01 -23.49 -8.23
C PHE A 57 -1.39 -24.33 -9.45
N PRO A 58 -1.72 -23.72 -10.60
CA PRO A 58 -1.85 -24.47 -11.85
C PRO A 58 -0.58 -25.29 -12.11
N GLU A 59 -0.72 -26.57 -12.44
CA GLU A 59 0.40 -27.52 -12.50
C GLU A 59 1.59 -27.03 -13.38
N PRO A 60 1.37 -26.36 -14.53
CA PRO A 60 2.47 -25.82 -15.33
C PRO A 60 3.30 -24.73 -14.63
N LEU A 61 2.72 -24.00 -13.69
CA LEU A 61 3.31 -22.81 -13.05
C LEU A 61 3.81 -23.07 -11.63
N LYS A 62 3.46 -24.24 -11.08
CA LYS A 62 3.70 -24.62 -9.71
C LYS A 62 5.17 -24.56 -9.31
N MET A 63 6.09 -24.94 -10.18
CA MET A 63 7.52 -24.89 -9.90
C MET A 63 8.05 -23.45 -9.82
N LYS A 64 7.53 -22.53 -10.65
CA LYS A 64 7.92 -21.13 -10.62
C LYS A 64 7.44 -20.46 -9.33
N PHE A 65 6.16 -20.62 -9.00
CA PHE A 65 5.58 -20.03 -7.77
C PHE A 65 6.08 -20.66 -6.47
N ARG A 66 6.68 -21.87 -6.51
CA ARG A 66 7.34 -22.47 -5.34
C ARG A 66 8.63 -21.76 -4.91
N ARG A 67 9.20 -20.91 -5.77
CA ARG A 67 10.40 -20.11 -5.49
C ARG A 67 10.12 -18.86 -4.64
N PHE A 68 8.86 -18.59 -4.30
CA PHE A 68 8.55 -17.54 -3.35
C PHE A 68 9.13 -17.87 -1.97
N ASP A 69 9.91 -16.94 -1.42
CA ASP A 69 10.35 -16.96 -0.01
C ASP A 69 9.28 -16.36 0.93
N THR A 70 8.07 -16.23 0.40
CA THR A 70 6.89 -15.61 1.01
C THR A 70 5.85 -16.66 1.41
N LEU A 71 4.82 -16.23 2.13
CA LEU A 71 3.63 -17.03 2.43
C LEU A 71 2.54 -16.78 1.39
N VAL A 72 1.81 -17.82 1.03
CA VAL A 72 0.64 -17.69 0.13
C VAL A 72 -0.60 -18.31 0.76
N THR A 73 -1.79 -17.82 0.42
CA THR A 73 -3.02 -18.54 0.79
C THR A 73 -3.17 -19.83 -0.01
N ALA A 74 -3.52 -20.95 0.63
CA ALA A 74 -3.73 -22.25 -0.01
C ALA A 74 -5.03 -22.32 -0.85
N ARG A 75 -5.11 -21.54 -1.94
CA ARG A 75 -6.25 -21.46 -2.87
C ARG A 75 -5.74 -21.25 -4.30
N LYS A 76 -6.58 -21.57 -5.31
CA LYS A 76 -6.24 -21.36 -6.73
C LYS A 76 -5.86 -19.91 -7.01
N ASN A 77 -6.70 -18.97 -6.62
CA ASN A 77 -6.33 -17.56 -6.59
C ASN A 77 -5.90 -17.25 -5.15
N PHE A 78 -4.78 -16.58 -5.00
CA PHE A 78 -4.11 -16.49 -3.72
C PHE A 78 -3.59 -15.10 -3.44
N HIS A 79 -3.47 -14.77 -2.17
CA HIS A 79 -2.69 -13.61 -1.75
C HIS A 79 -1.27 -14.02 -1.43
N ILE A 80 -0.33 -13.13 -1.70
CA ILE A 80 1.08 -13.25 -1.32
C ILE A 80 1.33 -12.37 -0.10
N TYR A 81 1.99 -12.90 0.91
CA TYR A 81 2.29 -12.24 2.18
C TYR A 81 3.76 -12.42 2.56
N HIS A 82 4.31 -11.45 3.27
CA HIS A 82 5.63 -11.59 3.86
C HIS A 82 5.75 -12.83 4.78
N ASN A 83 6.95 -13.40 4.90
CA ASN A 83 7.22 -14.56 5.76
C ASN A 83 6.78 -14.32 7.23
N SER A 84 6.98 -13.10 7.73
CA SER A 84 6.56 -12.70 9.08
C SER A 84 5.04 -12.45 9.24
N ALA A 85 4.21 -12.73 8.23
CA ALA A 85 2.78 -12.50 8.32
C ALA A 85 2.10 -13.47 9.30
N GLU A 86 1.53 -12.92 10.37
CA GLU A 86 0.77 -13.68 11.39
C GLU A 86 -0.73 -13.80 11.06
N PHE A 87 -1.21 -12.95 10.16
CA PHE A 87 -2.62 -12.66 9.93
C PHE A 87 -2.91 -12.53 8.43
N ILE A 88 -4.17 -12.75 8.03
CA ILE A 88 -4.62 -12.70 6.63
C ILE A 88 -5.30 -11.36 6.30
N ASP A 89 -4.59 -10.27 6.62
CA ASP A 89 -5.04 -8.89 6.46
C ASP A 89 -4.24 -8.15 5.36
N GLY A 90 -4.23 -6.82 5.39
CA GLY A 90 -3.51 -5.99 4.41
C GLY A 90 -2.08 -5.66 4.85
N TYR A 91 -1.78 -5.81 6.13
CA TYR A 91 -0.59 -5.23 6.76
C TYR A 91 0.70 -5.85 6.25
N SER A 92 0.74 -7.18 6.10
CA SER A 92 1.91 -7.92 5.63
C SER A 92 1.71 -8.48 4.22
N ARG A 93 0.76 -7.94 3.45
CA ARG A 93 0.37 -8.46 2.14
C ARG A 93 1.06 -7.71 1.00
N PHE A 94 1.52 -8.46 0.00
CA PHE A 94 2.03 -7.93 -1.26
C PHE A 94 0.90 -7.66 -2.24
N CYS A 95 0.16 -8.69 -2.61
CA CYS A 95 -0.86 -8.59 -3.64
C CYS A 95 -1.82 -9.78 -3.60
N TYR A 96 -2.75 -9.77 -4.55
CA TYR A 96 -3.63 -10.85 -4.93
C TYR A 96 -3.28 -11.32 -6.34
N VAL A 97 -3.03 -12.62 -6.50
CA VAL A 97 -2.81 -13.29 -7.77
C VAL A 97 -4.08 -14.04 -8.14
N TYR A 98 -4.54 -13.88 -9.38
CA TYR A 98 -5.68 -14.62 -9.90
C TYR A 98 -5.48 -15.07 -11.34
N PHE A 99 -6.22 -16.12 -11.70
CA PHE A 99 -6.18 -16.72 -13.02
C PHE A 99 -7.51 -16.51 -13.73
N GLU A 100 -7.47 -15.97 -14.94
CA GLU A 100 -8.65 -15.74 -15.78
C GLU A 100 -8.27 -16.00 -17.24
N ASN A 101 -9.05 -16.81 -17.96
CA ASN A 101 -8.81 -17.19 -19.35
C ASN A 101 -7.35 -17.65 -19.62
N ASP A 102 -6.85 -18.55 -18.76
CA ASP A 102 -5.47 -19.08 -18.78
C ASP A 102 -4.34 -18.06 -18.66
N LYS A 103 -4.67 -16.83 -18.26
CA LYS A 103 -3.71 -15.75 -17.98
C LYS A 103 -3.57 -15.52 -16.49
N VAL A 104 -2.40 -14.99 -16.10
CA VAL A 104 -2.08 -14.65 -14.72
C VAL A 104 -2.20 -13.14 -14.54
N PHE A 105 -2.91 -12.73 -13.49
CA PHE A 105 -3.08 -11.33 -13.15
C PHE A 105 -2.74 -11.07 -11.70
N VAL A 106 -2.21 -9.87 -11.46
CA VAL A 106 -1.84 -9.37 -10.14
C VAL A 106 -2.60 -8.08 -9.88
N SER A 107 -3.25 -7.99 -8.72
CA SER A 107 -3.91 -6.77 -8.23
C SER A 107 -3.65 -6.59 -6.74
N GLU A 108 -3.91 -5.41 -6.20
CA GLU A 108 -3.67 -5.15 -4.77
C GLU A 108 -4.45 -6.09 -3.86
N TYR A 109 -5.75 -6.25 -4.13
CA TYR A 109 -6.67 -7.05 -3.34
C TYR A 109 -7.73 -7.72 -4.23
N GLN A 110 -8.47 -8.68 -3.66
CA GLN A 110 -9.57 -9.35 -4.36
C GLN A 110 -10.77 -8.38 -4.52
N LYS A 111 -11.29 -8.19 -5.75
CA LYS A 111 -12.41 -7.25 -6.03
C LYS A 111 -13.64 -7.42 -5.13
N ARG A 112 -13.96 -8.65 -4.75
CA ARG A 112 -15.08 -9.00 -3.83
C ARG A 112 -14.59 -9.30 -2.39
N SER A 113 -13.47 -8.72 -1.98
CA SER A 113 -12.91 -8.92 -0.64
C SER A 113 -13.87 -8.38 0.43
N GLN A 114 -14.09 -9.19 1.45
CA GLN A 114 -14.72 -8.78 2.72
C GLN A 114 -13.70 -8.44 3.81
N GLY A 115 -12.39 -8.61 3.53
CA GLY A 115 -11.31 -8.16 4.41
C GLY A 115 -10.76 -6.80 3.98
N SER A 116 -9.59 -6.43 4.51
CA SER A 116 -8.87 -5.22 4.12
C SER A 116 -8.73 -5.11 2.60
N LYS A 117 -8.97 -3.90 2.09
CA LYS A 117 -8.90 -3.53 0.68
C LYS A 117 -7.64 -2.73 0.40
N TYR A 118 -6.54 -3.13 1.02
CA TYR A 118 -5.21 -2.65 0.71
C TYR A 118 -4.16 -3.73 0.98
N SER A 119 -2.97 -3.57 0.42
CA SER A 119 -1.81 -4.44 0.67
C SER A 119 -0.59 -3.55 0.89
N SER A 120 -0.01 -3.57 2.08
CA SER A 120 1.01 -2.57 2.46
C SER A 120 2.23 -2.54 1.54
N PHE A 121 2.60 -3.68 0.95
CA PHE A 121 3.75 -3.75 0.03
C PHE A 121 3.37 -3.45 -1.43
N PHE A 122 2.09 -3.26 -1.74
CA PHE A 122 1.63 -3.21 -3.13
C PHE A 122 2.17 -2.01 -3.90
N LYS A 123 2.31 -0.83 -3.28
CA LYS A 123 2.87 0.34 -3.97
C LYS A 123 4.33 0.14 -4.37
N LEU A 124 5.11 -0.53 -3.52
CA LEU A 124 6.49 -0.93 -3.86
C LEU A 124 6.48 -1.93 -5.01
N LEU A 125 5.63 -2.95 -4.92
CA LEU A 125 5.49 -3.95 -5.98
C LEU A 125 5.07 -3.33 -7.31
N GLU A 126 4.07 -2.46 -7.30
CA GLU A 126 3.57 -1.72 -8.45
C GLU A 126 4.70 -0.92 -9.12
N ALA A 127 5.47 -0.16 -8.34
CA ALA A 127 6.60 0.61 -8.86
C ALA A 127 7.65 -0.30 -9.53
N LYS A 128 8.03 -1.42 -8.89
CA LYS A 128 9.00 -2.37 -9.45
C LYS A 128 8.46 -3.09 -10.69
N LEU A 129 7.17 -3.44 -10.73
CA LEU A 129 6.52 -4.03 -11.90
C LEU A 129 6.49 -3.07 -13.10
N ILE A 130 6.20 -1.78 -12.85
CA ILE A 130 6.24 -0.74 -13.88
C ILE A 130 7.68 -0.56 -14.39
N GLN A 131 8.67 -0.48 -13.49
CA GLN A 131 10.09 -0.40 -13.86
C GLN A 131 10.55 -1.60 -14.70
N ALA A 132 10.05 -2.79 -14.38
CA ALA A 132 10.29 -4.00 -15.14
C ALA A 132 9.43 -4.11 -16.43
N ASN A 133 8.67 -3.07 -16.82
CA ASN A 133 7.82 -3.07 -18.02
C ASN A 133 6.75 -4.19 -18.04
N PHE A 134 6.13 -4.51 -16.90
CA PHE A 134 4.91 -5.33 -16.89
C PHE A 134 3.70 -4.50 -17.33
N SER A 135 2.83 -5.10 -18.14
CA SER A 135 1.70 -4.39 -18.73
C SER A 135 0.54 -4.21 -17.73
N LEU A 136 0.10 -2.97 -17.57
CA LEU A 136 -1.18 -2.64 -16.96
C LEU A 136 -2.32 -3.02 -17.91
N THR A 137 -3.32 -3.71 -17.38
CA THR A 137 -4.55 -4.05 -18.11
C THR A 137 -5.65 -2.99 -17.95
N SER A 138 -5.51 -2.14 -16.94
CA SER A 138 -6.40 -1.02 -16.63
C SER A 138 -5.62 -0.02 -15.77
N GLU A 139 -5.68 1.26 -16.11
CA GLU A 139 -5.07 2.33 -15.30
C GLU A 139 -5.93 2.68 -14.08
N GLU A 140 -7.26 2.55 -14.18
CA GLU A 140 -8.18 2.84 -13.07
C GLU A 140 -8.05 1.88 -11.89
N LYS A 141 -7.54 0.67 -12.16
CA LYS A 141 -7.32 -0.38 -11.17
C LYS A 141 -5.99 -1.02 -11.54
N SER A 142 -4.95 -0.73 -10.77
CA SER A 142 -3.60 -1.30 -10.94
C SER A 142 -3.64 -2.83 -10.98
N ILE A 143 -3.89 -3.35 -12.18
CA ILE A 143 -4.03 -4.78 -12.49
C ILE A 143 -3.00 -5.07 -13.56
N PHE A 144 -2.01 -5.87 -13.19
CA PHE A 144 -0.92 -6.27 -14.06
C PHE A 144 -1.22 -7.64 -14.66
N HIS A 145 -1.01 -7.77 -15.96
CA HIS A 145 -0.89 -9.09 -16.58
C HIS A 145 0.54 -9.57 -16.40
N ILE A 146 0.72 -10.78 -15.87
CA ILE A 146 2.02 -11.43 -15.71
C ILE A 146 2.12 -12.53 -16.77
N PRO A 147 2.89 -12.31 -17.86
CA PRO A 147 3.08 -13.33 -18.87
C PRO A 147 3.75 -14.57 -18.27
N THR A 148 3.33 -15.75 -18.71
CA THR A 148 3.80 -17.04 -18.16
C THR A 148 5.33 -17.20 -18.23
N GLU A 149 5.93 -16.69 -19.29
CA GLU A 149 7.36 -16.66 -19.54
C GLU A 149 8.12 -15.73 -18.58
N ARG A 150 7.45 -14.71 -18.01
CA ARG A 150 8.02 -13.73 -17.08
C ARG A 150 7.62 -13.93 -15.61
N ILE A 151 6.99 -15.05 -15.27
CA ILE A 151 6.62 -15.34 -13.87
C ILE A 151 7.85 -15.40 -12.96
N ASP A 152 8.99 -15.90 -13.46
CA ASP A 152 10.22 -15.99 -12.68
C ASP A 152 10.70 -14.60 -12.23
N GLU A 153 10.67 -13.62 -13.13
CA GLU A 153 10.99 -12.22 -12.83
C GLU A 153 9.99 -11.59 -11.84
N PHE A 154 8.70 -11.89 -11.96
CA PHE A 154 7.71 -11.47 -10.97
C PHE A 154 8.00 -12.05 -9.57
N VAL A 155 8.42 -13.32 -9.50
CA VAL A 155 8.80 -13.96 -8.24
C VAL A 155 10.03 -13.29 -7.64
N ASP A 156 11.04 -13.02 -8.47
CA ASP A 156 12.28 -12.37 -8.04
C ASP A 156 11.99 -10.96 -7.49
N ILE A 157 11.16 -10.14 -8.17
CA ILE A 157 10.73 -8.82 -7.67
C ILE A 157 10.06 -8.91 -6.29
N VAL A 158 9.18 -9.88 -6.08
CA VAL A 158 8.50 -10.05 -4.78
C VAL A 158 9.50 -10.46 -3.70
N ASN A 159 10.42 -11.38 -4.01
CA ASN A 159 11.44 -11.83 -3.08
C ASN A 159 12.42 -10.68 -2.73
N ASP A 160 12.81 -9.86 -3.70
CA ASP A 160 13.67 -8.69 -3.49
C ASP A 160 13.02 -7.68 -2.53
N ILE A 161 11.73 -7.39 -2.70
CA ILE A 161 10.99 -6.53 -1.77
C ILE A 161 10.91 -7.20 -0.38
N SER A 162 10.72 -8.51 -0.30
CA SER A 162 10.73 -9.23 0.98
C SER A 162 12.08 -9.09 1.69
N GLN A 163 13.18 -9.27 0.97
CA GLN A 163 14.53 -9.17 1.52
C GLN A 163 14.87 -7.73 1.96
N ALA A 164 14.54 -6.73 1.14
CA ALA A 164 14.73 -5.33 1.50
C ALA A 164 13.93 -4.91 2.74
N TYR A 165 12.73 -5.48 2.93
CA TYR A 165 11.97 -5.31 4.18
C TYR A 165 12.70 -5.91 5.38
N ASP A 166 13.22 -7.14 5.26
CA ASP A 166 13.99 -7.80 6.33
C ASP A 166 15.29 -7.04 6.65
N ASN A 167 15.88 -6.37 5.66
CA ASN A 167 17.02 -5.46 5.82
C ASN A 167 16.65 -4.09 6.40
N ASN A 168 15.37 -3.86 6.74
CA ASN A 168 14.88 -2.60 7.29
C ASN A 168 15.08 -1.41 6.33
N GLU A 169 14.97 -1.62 5.02
CA GLU A 169 15.11 -0.56 3.99
C GLU A 169 13.82 0.25 3.79
N PHE A 170 12.71 -0.17 4.41
CA PHE A 170 11.40 0.45 4.23
C PHE A 170 10.86 1.10 5.49
N GLU A 171 10.03 2.12 5.29
CA GLU A 171 9.23 2.75 6.35
C GLU A 171 7.74 2.71 6.00
N LEU A 172 6.91 2.65 7.04
CA LEU A 172 5.47 2.57 6.91
C LEU A 172 4.83 3.96 6.92
N CYS A 173 3.88 4.19 6.04
CA CYS A 173 3.15 5.45 5.92
C CYS A 173 1.63 5.23 5.84
N VAL A 174 0.85 6.14 6.40
CA VAL A 174 -0.61 6.17 6.30
C VAL A 174 -1.04 6.81 4.99
N ASP A 175 -1.93 6.12 4.27
CA ASP A 175 -2.50 6.53 2.99
C ASP A 175 -4.02 6.43 2.97
N GLY A 176 -4.62 7.26 3.82
CA GLY A 176 -6.05 7.33 3.98
C GLY A 176 -6.61 6.23 4.88
N LYS A 177 -7.87 5.89 4.61
CA LYS A 177 -8.69 5.08 5.50
C LYS A 177 -9.46 4.03 4.73
N GLU A 178 -9.81 2.96 5.42
CA GLU A 178 -10.76 1.96 4.93
C GLU A 178 -11.86 1.69 5.94
N PHE A 179 -13.03 1.35 5.42
CA PHE A 179 -14.16 0.86 6.20
C PHE A 179 -14.36 -0.62 5.89
N ILE A 180 -14.27 -1.46 6.93
CA ILE A 180 -14.49 -2.91 6.81
C ILE A 180 -15.90 -3.22 7.32
N TYR A 181 -16.61 -4.09 6.59
CA TYR A 181 -18.05 -4.36 6.69
C TYR A 181 -18.64 -4.25 8.12
N SER A 182 -19.69 -3.43 8.29
CA SER A 182 -20.49 -3.20 9.51
C SER A 182 -19.77 -2.74 10.79
N CYS A 183 -18.44 -2.75 10.90
CA CYS A 183 -17.78 -2.47 12.18
C CYS A 183 -16.42 -1.79 12.02
N ASN A 184 -16.44 -0.52 11.61
CA ASN A 184 -15.46 0.50 12.00
C ASN A 184 -14.38 0.81 10.95
N TRP A 185 -13.78 1.99 11.15
CA TRP A 185 -12.74 2.62 10.34
C TRP A 185 -11.33 2.25 10.80
N PHE A 186 -10.44 2.09 9.82
CA PHE A 186 -9.03 1.77 10.01
C PHE A 186 -8.14 2.62 9.09
N ASN A 187 -6.86 2.76 9.42
CA ASN A 187 -5.87 3.36 8.54
C ASN A 187 -5.44 2.35 7.46
N ARG A 188 -5.40 2.79 6.21
CA ARG A 188 -4.62 2.08 5.17
C ARG A 188 -3.17 2.51 5.32
N VAL A 189 -2.27 1.55 5.30
CA VAL A 189 -0.83 1.80 5.44
C VAL A 189 -0.06 1.14 4.31
N TYR A 190 1.00 1.79 3.85
CA TYR A 190 1.89 1.22 2.85
C TYR A 190 3.34 1.44 3.22
N TYR A 191 4.19 0.52 2.80
CA TYR A 191 5.64 0.67 2.86
C TYR A 191 6.14 1.54 1.71
N ARG A 192 7.18 2.31 1.99
CA ARG A 192 7.98 3.04 1.01
C ARG A 192 9.46 2.85 1.32
N GLU A 193 10.31 3.00 0.30
CA GLU A 193 11.77 3.05 0.49
C GLU A 193 12.12 4.18 1.47
N LYS A 194 13.00 3.88 2.44
CA LYS A 194 13.61 4.91 3.28
C LYS A 194 14.49 5.75 2.37
N ILE A 195 14.37 7.06 2.51
CA ILE A 195 15.26 7.98 1.82
C ILE A 195 16.41 8.24 2.79
N ASP A 196 17.50 7.50 2.65
CA ASP A 196 18.72 7.77 3.41
C ASP A 196 19.39 9.05 2.85
N GLY A 197 19.46 10.10 3.67
CA GLY A 197 20.37 11.23 3.44
C GLY A 197 20.01 12.23 2.34
N VAL A 198 18.78 12.77 2.32
CA VAL A 198 18.57 14.09 1.71
C VAL A 198 19.06 15.14 2.71
N PRO A 199 20.02 16.02 2.36
CA PRO A 199 20.42 17.12 3.22
C PRO A 199 19.19 17.91 3.68
N GLU A 200 19.13 18.27 4.97
CA GLU A 200 18.01 19.02 5.56
C GLU A 200 17.65 20.30 4.76
N GLU A 201 18.63 20.87 4.05
CA GLU A 201 18.47 22.00 3.14
C GLU A 201 17.60 21.69 1.90
N LEU A 202 17.73 20.53 1.27
CA LEU A 202 16.87 20.14 0.14
C LEU A 202 15.43 19.84 0.58
N MET A 203 15.25 19.36 1.81
CA MET A 203 13.94 19.11 2.40
C MET A 203 13.21 20.42 2.75
N SER A 204 13.93 21.50 3.08
CA SER A 204 13.31 22.83 3.20
C SER A 204 12.87 23.37 1.84
N ASP A 205 13.62 23.09 0.78
CA ASP A 205 13.29 23.56 -0.58
C ASP A 205 12.07 22.82 -1.14
N PHE A 206 11.97 21.51 -0.94
CA PHE A 206 10.78 20.75 -1.33
C PHE A 206 9.54 21.14 -0.51
N LYS A 207 9.68 21.41 0.79
CA LYS A 207 8.58 21.95 1.62
C LYS A 207 8.19 23.37 1.21
N ALA A 208 9.14 24.18 0.75
CA ALA A 208 8.89 25.51 0.22
C ALA A 208 8.14 25.46 -1.11
N VAL A 209 8.47 24.51 -1.99
CA VAL A 209 7.75 24.24 -3.24
C VAL A 209 6.34 23.70 -2.97
N GLU A 210 6.18 22.73 -2.07
CA GLU A 210 4.85 22.23 -1.67
C GLU A 210 3.99 23.30 -0.99
N ALA A 211 4.59 24.15 -0.16
CA ALA A 211 3.91 25.29 0.46
C ALA A 211 3.51 26.35 -0.59
N PHE A 212 4.32 26.57 -1.62
CA PHE A 212 4.00 27.46 -2.74
C PHE A 212 2.85 26.91 -3.57
N ASP A 213 2.86 25.63 -3.94
CA ASP A 213 1.76 24.96 -4.65
C ASP A 213 0.46 24.98 -3.85
N ALA A 214 0.53 24.79 -2.52
CA ALA A 214 -0.62 24.93 -1.63
C ALA A 214 -1.15 26.39 -1.61
N LEU A 215 -0.26 27.39 -1.64
CA LEU A 215 -0.63 28.80 -1.69
C LEU A 215 -1.26 29.22 -3.01
N VAL A 216 -0.75 28.70 -4.14
CA VAL A 216 -1.36 28.89 -5.47
C VAL A 216 -2.77 28.30 -5.50
N LYS A 217 -2.94 27.08 -4.98
CA LYS A 217 -4.27 26.46 -4.84
C LYS A 217 -5.23 27.26 -3.95
N ILE A 218 -4.73 27.84 -2.85
CA ILE A 218 -5.53 28.71 -1.97
C ILE A 218 -5.91 30.02 -2.69
N GLN A 219 -5.04 30.57 -3.54
CA GLN A 219 -5.35 31.75 -4.35
C GLN A 219 -6.41 31.46 -5.41
N ASP A 220 -6.32 30.32 -6.09
CA ASP A 220 -7.29 29.89 -7.09
C ASP A 220 -8.65 29.66 -6.44
N LEU A 221 -8.69 28.95 -5.31
CA LEU A 221 -9.89 28.76 -4.48
C LEU A 221 -10.46 30.08 -3.94
N GLY A 222 -9.63 31.03 -3.52
CA GLY A 222 -10.07 32.35 -3.07
C GLY A 222 -10.70 33.16 -4.20
N THR A 223 -10.15 33.08 -5.40
CA THR A 223 -10.66 33.78 -6.59
C THR A 223 -12.00 33.21 -7.04
N GLU A 224 -12.15 31.89 -7.01
CA GLU A 224 -13.42 31.18 -7.29
C GLU A 224 -14.53 31.51 -6.27
N ASN A 225 -14.16 31.83 -5.03
CA ASN A 225 -15.10 32.17 -3.95
C ASN A 225 -15.21 33.68 -3.66
N GLY A 226 -14.70 34.55 -4.54
CA GLY A 226 -14.85 36.00 -4.42
C GLY A 226 -13.96 36.69 -3.36
N ILE A 227 -12.99 35.98 -2.77
CA ILE A 227 -12.05 36.48 -1.78
C ILE A 227 -10.73 36.86 -2.46
N LYS A 228 -10.45 38.16 -2.60
CA LYS A 228 -9.18 38.65 -3.17
C LYS A 228 -8.07 38.67 -2.11
N ILE A 229 -7.08 37.78 -2.24
CA ILE A 229 -5.83 37.87 -1.48
C ILE A 229 -5.09 39.14 -1.90
N LYS A 230 -4.66 39.95 -0.93
CA LYS A 230 -3.94 41.21 -1.21
C LYS A 230 -2.61 40.90 -1.91
N LYS A 231 -2.38 41.50 -3.09
CA LYS A 231 -1.15 41.34 -3.90
C LYS A 231 0.15 41.52 -3.11
N GLU A 232 0.12 42.34 -2.06
CA GLU A 232 1.28 42.61 -1.22
C GLU A 232 1.69 41.43 -0.33
N ALA A 233 0.75 40.58 0.09
CA ALA A 233 1.04 39.36 0.83
C ALA A 233 1.77 38.34 -0.07
N ILE A 234 1.30 38.20 -1.33
CA ILE A 234 1.92 37.32 -2.33
C ILE A 234 3.35 37.79 -2.65
N ARG A 235 3.56 39.10 -2.79
CA ARG A 235 4.89 39.65 -3.08
C ARG A 235 5.87 39.45 -1.92
N LYS A 236 5.42 39.54 -0.67
CA LYS A 236 6.25 39.24 0.51
C LYS A 236 6.61 37.76 0.61
N ILE A 237 5.67 36.87 0.33
CA ILE A 237 5.91 35.42 0.33
C ILE A 237 6.91 35.03 -0.77
N LYS A 238 6.74 35.57 -1.98
CA LYS A 238 7.66 35.34 -3.09
C LYS A 238 9.07 35.84 -2.79
N ALA A 239 9.21 37.03 -2.18
CA ALA A 239 10.51 37.57 -1.80
C ALA A 239 11.23 36.75 -0.73
N VAL A 240 10.49 36.08 0.17
CA VAL A 240 11.07 35.14 1.15
C VAL A 240 11.53 33.86 0.47
N LEU A 241 10.75 33.33 -0.48
CA LEU A 241 11.10 32.12 -1.24
C LEU A 241 12.32 32.35 -2.15
N ASP A 242 12.38 33.48 -2.87
CA ASP A 242 13.51 33.87 -3.73
C ASP A 242 14.81 34.17 -2.93
N SER A 243 14.73 34.25 -1.59
CA SER A 243 15.90 34.43 -0.72
C SER A 243 16.39 33.15 -0.04
N VAL A 244 15.62 32.06 -0.20
CA VAL A 244 15.88 30.74 0.41
C VAL A 244 16.31 29.73 -0.67
N LEU A 245 15.91 29.93 -1.93
CA LEU A 245 16.38 29.22 -3.13
C LEU A 245 17.58 29.93 -3.77
#